data_AF-A0A0H2N3S2-F1
#
_entry.id   AF-A0A0H2N3S2-F1
#
_cell.length_a   1.000
_cell.length_b   1.000
_cell.length_c   1.000
_cell.angle_alpha   90.00
_cell.angle_beta   90.00
_cell.angle_gamma   90.00
#
_symmetry.space_group_name_H-M   'P 1'
#
loop_
_entity.id
_entity.type
_entity.pdbx_description
1 polymer ?
#
loop_
_entity_poly.entity_id
_entity_poly.type
_entity_poly.pdbx_seq_one_letter_code
_entity_poly.pdbx_strand_id
1 'polypeptide(L)'
;MDYILYLLVSFVSLYLSHRLSMKYTESQSNIIFCVYFLFMAYTGSQHYNIFFNGTFFESWFFVEFDQIHVDGLFKTISLIMLILNVMTIPPSKFRRVSNLLRK
;
A
#
# COMPACT_ATOMS: atom_id res chain seq x y z
N MET A 1 -13.78 -5.69 -16.42
CA MET A 1 -13.49 -6.78 -15.46
C MET A 1 -12.43 -6.33 -14.44
N ASP A 2 -11.63 -5.35 -14.82
CA ASP A 2 -10.36 -5.00 -14.17
C ASP A 2 -10.55 -4.14 -12.91
N TYR A 3 -11.65 -3.39 -12.83
CA TYR A 3 -12.05 -2.64 -11.63
C TYR A 3 -12.27 -3.53 -10.41
N ILE A 4 -12.97 -4.65 -10.60
CA ILE A 4 -13.30 -5.58 -9.51
C ILE A 4 -12.03 -6.27 -9.04
N LEU A 5 -11.19 -6.71 -9.99
CA LEU A 5 -9.91 -7.31 -9.68
C LEU A 5 -9.04 -6.34 -8.87
N TYR A 6 -8.86 -5.11 -9.36
CA TYR A 6 -8.13 -4.07 -8.64
C TYR A 6 -8.68 -3.84 -7.23
N LEU A 7 -10.00 -3.71 -7.07
CA LEU A 7 -10.63 -3.54 -5.77
C LEU A 7 -10.32 -4.72 -4.85
N LEU A 8 -10.47 -5.95 -5.33
CA LEU A 8 -10.15 -7.16 -4.57
C LEU A 8 -8.69 -7.17 -4.13
N VAL A 9 -7.74 -6.93 -5.05
CA VAL A 9 -6.32 -6.95 -4.67
C VAL A 9 -5.98 -5.79 -3.74
N SER A 10 -6.59 -4.62 -3.93
CA SER A 10 -6.46 -3.46 -3.03
C SER A 10 -6.95 -3.77 -1.61
N PHE A 11 -8.11 -4.40 -1.47
CA PHE A 11 -8.65 -4.81 -0.17
C PHE A 11 -7.77 -5.87 0.50
N VAL A 12 -7.31 -6.88 -0.25
CA VAL A 12 -6.37 -7.89 0.26
C VAL A 12 -5.07 -7.22 0.72
N SER A 13 -4.55 -6.28 -0.06
CA SER A 13 -3.33 -5.54 0.28
C SER A 13 -3.50 -4.69 1.53
N LEU A 14 -4.62 -3.95 1.65
CA LEU A 14 -4.93 -3.20 2.87
C LEU A 14 -5.04 -4.10 4.10
N TYR A 15 -5.73 -5.24 3.97
CA TYR A 15 -5.85 -6.21 5.06
C TYR A 15 -4.47 -6.74 5.49
N LEU A 16 -3.62 -7.13 4.53
CA LEU A 16 -2.27 -7.60 4.81
C LEU A 16 -1.39 -6.50 5.42
N SER A 17 -1.44 -5.27 4.91
CA SER A 17 -0.73 -4.11 5.48
C SER A 17 -1.14 -3.89 6.94
N HIS A 18 -2.45 -3.94 7.23
CA HIS A 18 -2.96 -3.80 8.59
C HIS A 18 -2.50 -4.95 9.50
N ARG A 19 -2.59 -6.22 9.05
CA ARG A 19 -2.14 -7.38 9.83
C ARG A 19 -0.63 -7.36 10.10
N LEU A 20 0.18 -6.98 9.11
CA LEU A 20 1.62 -6.81 9.29
C LEU A 20 1.95 -5.66 10.26
N SER A 21 1.21 -4.55 10.19
CA SER A 21 1.33 -3.43 11.12
C SER A 21 1.03 -3.84 12.57
N MET A 22 -0.05 -4.61 12.78
CA MET A 22 -0.42 -5.16 14.09
C MET A 22 0.64 -6.14 14.61
N LYS A 23 1.04 -7.11 13.77
CA LYS A 23 2.06 -8.11 14.14
C LYS A 23 3.41 -7.47 14.46
N TYR A 24 3.79 -6.42 13.73
CA TYR A 24 4.95 -5.62 14.07
C TYR A 24 4.77 -4.94 15.44
N THR A 25 3.60 -4.36 15.71
CA THR A 25 3.34 -3.65 16.96
C THR A 25 3.43 -4.57 18.18
N GLU A 26 2.96 -5.82 18.05
CA GLU A 26 3.07 -6.85 19.08
C GLU A 26 4.50 -7.37 19.26
N SER A 27 5.19 -7.70 18.17
CA SER A 27 6.51 -8.35 18.23
C SER A 27 7.69 -7.38 18.37
N GLN A 28 7.52 -6.12 17.96
CA GLN A 28 8.58 -5.12 17.79
C GLN A 28 9.78 -5.60 16.96
N SER A 29 9.60 -6.63 16.12
CA SER A 29 10.67 -7.22 15.33
C SER A 29 11.05 -6.35 14.13
N ASN A 30 12.35 -6.08 13.98
CA ASN A 30 12.90 -5.35 12.84
C ASN A 30 12.65 -6.07 11.51
N ILE A 31 12.66 -7.41 11.50
CA ILE A 31 12.39 -8.19 10.28
C ILE A 31 10.95 -7.97 9.83
N ILE A 32 10.00 -8.04 10.76
CA ILE A 32 8.58 -7.81 10.48
C ILE A 32 8.36 -6.35 10.05
N PHE A 33 9.12 -5.41 10.62
CA PHE A 33 9.10 -4.03 10.15
C PHE A 33 9.56 -3.89 8.69
N CYS A 34 10.70 -4.48 8.33
CA CYS A 34 11.22 -4.41 6.96
C CYS A 34 10.21 -5.00 5.98
N VAL A 35 9.63 -6.16 6.29
CA VAL A 35 8.58 -6.79 5.46
C VAL A 35 7.36 -5.87 5.33
N TYR A 36 6.86 -5.32 6.45
CA TYR A 36 5.76 -4.36 6.45
C TYR A 36 6.08 -3.12 5.59
N PHE A 37 7.28 -2.55 5.75
CA PHE A 37 7.68 -1.33 5.06
C PHE A 37 7.78 -1.55 3.54
N LEU A 38 8.42 -2.64 3.12
CA LEU A 38 8.52 -3.00 1.70
C LEU A 38 7.13 -3.26 1.09
N PHE A 39 6.27 -3.96 1.82
CA PHE A 39 4.91 -4.25 1.39
C PHE A 39 4.06 -2.97 1.28
N MET A 40 4.15 -2.07 2.26
CA MET A 40 3.46 -0.78 2.24
C MET A 40 3.97 0.12 1.11
N ALA A 41 5.29 0.20 0.90
CA ALA A 41 5.88 0.97 -0.19
C ALA A 41 5.42 0.44 -1.56
N TYR A 42 5.44 -0.88 -1.75
CA TYR A 42 4.99 -1.52 -2.98
C TYR A 42 3.52 -1.20 -3.26
N THR A 43 2.62 -1.54 -2.34
CA THR A 43 1.16 -1.33 -2.48
C THR A 43 0.81 0.16 -2.59
N GLY A 44 1.48 1.02 -1.83
CA GLY A 44 1.32 2.47 -1.90
C GLY A 44 1.75 3.04 -3.26
N SER A 45 2.86 2.56 -3.82
CA SER A 45 3.34 2.99 -5.14
C SER A 45 2.36 2.69 -6.27
N GLN A 46 1.59 1.60 -6.14
CA GLN A 46 0.55 1.21 -7.10
C GLN A 46 -0.59 2.22 -7.10
N HIS A 47 -1.18 2.46 -5.92
CA HIS A 47 -2.26 3.44 -5.77
C HIS A 47 -1.82 4.85 -6.17
N TYR A 48 -0.58 5.22 -5.83
CA TYR A 48 0.04 6.48 -6.23
C TYR A 48 0.14 6.60 -7.76
N ASN A 49 0.68 5.59 -8.45
CA ASN A 49 0.86 5.66 -9.90
C ASN A 49 -0.47 5.75 -10.65
N ILE A 50 -1.48 5.02 -10.20
CA ILE A 50 -2.81 5.09 -10.83
C ILE A 50 -3.39 6.50 -10.66
N PHE A 51 -3.30 7.06 -9.45
CA PHE A 51 -3.87 8.38 -9.18
C PHE A 51 -3.11 9.51 -9.89
N PHE A 52 -1.79 9.59 -9.72
CA PHE A 52 -0.97 10.72 -10.18
C PHE A 52 -0.49 10.56 -11.62
N ASN A 53 -0.02 9.37 -11.99
CA ASN A 53 0.58 9.13 -13.31
C ASN A 53 -0.44 8.59 -14.31
N GLY A 54 -1.62 8.15 -13.85
CA GLY A 54 -2.64 7.55 -14.71
C GLY A 54 -2.20 6.20 -15.28
N THR A 55 -1.16 5.60 -14.71
CA THR A 55 -0.59 4.34 -15.16
C THR A 55 -0.86 3.26 -14.13
N PHE A 56 -1.45 2.16 -14.58
CA PHE A 56 -1.48 0.93 -13.81
C PHE A 56 -0.19 0.16 -14.09
N PHE A 57 0.56 -0.24 -13.06
CA PHE A 57 1.68 -1.13 -13.32
C PHE A 57 1.15 -2.48 -13.80
N GLU A 58 1.74 -3.01 -14.87
CA GLU A 58 1.35 -4.27 -15.47
C GLU A 58 1.56 -5.48 -14.54
N SER A 59 2.15 -5.30 -13.36
CA SER A 59 2.32 -6.38 -12.38
C SER A 59 1.94 -6.02 -10.94
N TRP A 60 1.15 -6.90 -10.32
CA TRP A 60 0.98 -7.01 -8.88
C TRP A 60 1.44 -8.38 -8.40
N PHE A 61 2.34 -8.45 -7.41
CA PHE A 61 2.84 -9.71 -6.84
C PHE A 61 3.35 -10.72 -7.89
N PHE A 62 4.06 -10.23 -8.91
CA PHE A 62 4.56 -11.04 -10.06
C PHE A 62 3.47 -11.62 -10.98
N VAL A 63 2.21 -11.23 -10.80
CA VAL A 63 1.13 -11.56 -11.74
C VAL A 63 1.02 -10.43 -12.76
N GLU A 64 1.14 -10.78 -14.04
CA GLU A 64 0.95 -9.84 -15.15
C GLU A 64 -0.54 -9.58 -15.40
N PHE A 65 -0.89 -8.34 -15.71
CA PHE A 65 -2.24 -7.91 -16.07
C PHE A 65 -2.21 -7.12 -17.37
N ASP A 66 -3.26 -7.25 -18.16
CA ASP A 66 -3.46 -6.42 -19.34
C ASP A 66 -3.55 -4.92 -18.96
N GLN A 67 -3.25 -4.05 -19.93
CA GLN A 67 -3.30 -2.61 -19.73
C GLN A 67 -4.71 -2.16 -19.32
N ILE A 68 -4.82 -1.67 -18.08
CA ILE A 68 -6.08 -1.18 -17.54
C ILE A 68 -6.26 0.28 -17.94
N HIS A 69 -7.43 0.60 -18.51
CA HIS A 69 -7.80 1.98 -18.76
C HIS A 69 -8.07 2.71 -17.44
N VAL A 70 -7.28 3.76 -17.15
CA VAL A 70 -7.40 4.56 -15.93
C VAL A 70 -8.30 5.76 -16.18
N ASP A 71 -9.55 5.67 -15.72
CA ASP A 71 -10.52 6.77 -15.78
C ASP A 71 -10.57 7.59 -14.46
N GLY A 72 -11.42 8.62 -14.42
CA GLY A 72 -11.56 9.50 -13.24
C GLY A 72 -12.09 8.78 -11.99
N LEU A 73 -12.95 7.78 -12.14
CA LEU A 73 -13.45 6.98 -11.03
C LEU A 73 -12.33 6.10 -10.47
N PHE A 74 -11.55 5.46 -11.34
CA PHE A 74 -10.42 4.62 -10.98
C PHE A 74 -9.34 5.41 -10.23
N LYS A 75 -9.06 6.64 -10.67
CA LYS A 75 -8.19 7.58 -9.94
C LYS A 75 -8.73 7.87 -8.54
N THR A 76 -10.02 8.19 -8.43
CA THR A 76 -10.65 8.50 -7.14
C THR A 76 -10.58 7.32 -6.17
N ILE A 77 -10.90 6.11 -6.63
CA ILE A 77 -10.79 4.88 -5.83
C ILE A 77 -9.33 4.67 -5.39
N SER A 78 -8.38 4.88 -6.29
CA SER A 78 -6.96 4.72 -5.99
C SER A 78 -6.46 5.71 -4.93
N LEU A 79 -6.95 6.95 -4.95
CA LEU A 79 -6.67 7.92 -3.90
C LEU A 79 -7.21 7.46 -2.54
N ILE A 80 -8.43 6.94 -2.49
CA ILE A 80 -9.03 6.40 -1.26
C ILE A 80 -8.17 5.25 -0.73
N MET A 81 -7.78 4.31 -1.60
CA MET A 81 -6.93 3.17 -1.21
C MET A 81 -5.54 3.62 -0.74
N LEU A 82 -4.96 4.66 -1.37
CA LEU A 82 -3.70 5.25 -0.92
C LEU A 82 -3.83 5.83 0.50
N ILE A 83 -4.89 6.60 0.77
CA ILE A 83 -5.16 7.17 2.09
C ILE A 83 -5.32 6.05 3.12
N LEU A 84 -6.14 5.03 2.82
CA LEU A 84 -6.34 3.89 3.71
C LEU A 84 -5.03 3.13 3.97
N ASN A 85 -4.16 2.99 2.97
CA ASN A 85 -2.88 2.31 3.14
C ASN A 85 -1.96 3.10 4.08
N VAL A 86 -1.90 4.43 3.95
CA VAL A 86 -1.17 5.32 4.87
C VAL A 86 -1.75 5.25 6.28
N MET A 87 -3.07 5.11 6.44
CA MET A 87 -3.70 4.94 7.75
C MET A 87 -3.33 3.63 8.45
N THR A 88 -2.78 2.63 7.73
CA THR A 88 -2.25 1.41 8.38
C THR A 88 -0.93 1.65 9.12
N ILE A 89 -0.28 2.81 8.93
CA ILE A 89 0.95 3.16 9.62
C ILE A 89 0.71 3.22 11.12
N PRO A 90 1.41 2.41 11.92
CA PRO A 90 1.15 2.36 13.35
C PRO A 90 1.56 3.69 14.01
N PRO A 91 0.69 4.33 14.82
CA PRO A 91 0.90 5.68 15.33
C PRO A 91 2.14 5.82 16.23
N SER A 92 2.60 4.72 16.84
CA SER A 92 3.86 4.66 17.61
C SER A 92 5.11 5.02 16.79
N LYS A 93 5.00 5.11 15.45
CA LYS A 93 6.13 5.35 14.53
C LYS A 93 6.39 6.79 14.10
N PHE A 94 5.45 7.72 14.22
CA PHE A 94 5.79 9.15 14.06
C PHE A 94 6.90 9.56 15.05
N ARG A 95 6.96 8.90 16.21
CA ARG A 95 7.99 9.11 17.24
C ARG A 95 9.30 8.37 16.96
N ARG A 96 9.28 7.16 16.36
CA ARG A 96 10.51 6.40 16.08
C ARG A 96 11.23 6.86 14.81
N VAL A 97 10.48 7.18 13.73
CA VAL A 97 11.06 7.71 12.48
C VAL A 97 11.66 9.10 12.72
N SER A 98 10.99 9.96 13.49
CA SER A 98 11.55 11.26 13.87
C SER A 98 12.83 11.14 14.72
N ASN A 99 12.93 10.13 15.59
CA ASN A 99 14.14 9.86 16.37
C ASN A 99 15.30 9.29 15.53
N LEU A 100 15.01 8.51 14.49
CA LEU A 100 16.01 8.01 13.55
C LEU A 100 16.53 9.10 12.61
N LEU A 101 15.67 10.03 12.18
CA LEU A 101 16.04 11.18 11.34
C LEU A 101 16.72 12.32 12.11
N ARG A 102 16.65 12.31 13.46
CA ARG A 102 17.34 13.28 14.33
C ARG A 102 18.74 12.83 14.78
N LYS A 103 19.17 11.63 14.42
CA LYS A 103 20.54 11.15 14.62
C LYS A 103 21.35 11.34 13.35
#